data_AF-A0A1L9QNX7-F1
#
_entry.id   AF-A0A1L9QNX7-F1
#
_cell.length_a   1.000
_cell.length_b   1.000
_cell.length_c   1.000
_cell.angle_alpha   90.00
_cell.angle_beta   90.00
_cell.angle_gamma   90.00
#
_symmetry.space_group_name_H-M   'P 1'
#
loop_
_entity.id
_entity.type
_entity.pdbx_description
1 polymer ?
#
loop_
_entity_poly.entity_id
_entity_poly.type
_entity_poly.pdbx_seq_one_letter_code
_entity_poly.pdbx_strand_id
1 'polypeptide(L)'
;MIKRLAISVEIRHQFLDALIADLPGRVVMTMRADFLGNALSYRPFADVLNRKDYKLGPMNREELTDVIVKPAEGLGVGFEAGLVERILDDVISSPENQSKYSRDFTPPMKTGQVSNQCPLGQ
;
A
#
# COMPACT_ATOMS: atom_id res chain seq x y z
N MET A 1 -3.72 -12.19 -4.96
CA MET A 1 -4.48 -13.29 -4.30
C MET A 1 -5.32 -12.73 -3.15
N ILE A 2 -6.33 -11.89 -3.43
CA ILE A 2 -7.44 -11.52 -2.51
C ILE A 2 -8.68 -11.27 -3.39
N LYS A 3 -9.01 -12.22 -4.26
CA LYS A 3 -10.24 -12.20 -5.08
C LYS A 3 -11.15 -13.32 -4.58
N ARG A 4 -11.76 -13.10 -3.42
CA ARG A 4 -12.94 -13.78 -2.84
C ARG A 4 -12.77 -13.82 -1.32
N LEU A 5 -13.35 -12.85 -0.62
CA LEU A 5 -14.04 -13.23 0.61
C LEU A 5 -15.43 -13.72 0.18
N ALA A 6 -15.66 -15.01 0.44
CA ALA A 6 -16.86 -15.79 0.19
C ALA A 6 -18.12 -15.15 0.84
N ILE A 7 -19.24 -15.00 0.12
CA ILE A 7 -20.38 -15.94 -0.07
C ILE A 7 -21.42 -15.98 1.08
N SER A 8 -21.14 -15.54 2.32
CA SER A 8 -22.21 -15.27 3.32
C SER A 8 -21.78 -14.33 4.46
N VAL A 9 -22.75 -13.68 5.12
CA VAL A 9 -22.51 -12.73 6.23
C VAL A 9 -21.85 -13.42 7.42
N GLU A 10 -22.24 -14.67 7.68
CA GLU A 10 -21.82 -15.46 8.83
C GLU A 10 -20.34 -15.86 8.71
N ILE A 11 -19.92 -16.34 7.54
CA ILE A 11 -18.53 -16.72 7.28
C ILE A 11 -17.61 -15.48 7.38
N ARG A 12 -18.08 -14.33 6.92
CA ARG A 12 -17.34 -13.07 7.02
C ARG A 12 -17.15 -12.65 8.46
N HIS A 13 -18.17 -12.70 9.30
CA HIS A 13 -18.04 -12.33 10.72
C HIS A 13 -17.11 -13.29 11.46
N GLN A 14 -17.24 -14.61 11.24
CA GLN A 14 -16.32 -15.60 11.82
C GLN A 14 -14.86 -15.35 11.42
N PHE A 15 -14.62 -15.00 10.16
CA PHE A 15 -13.28 -14.65 9.70
C PHE A 15 -12.75 -13.37 10.37
N LEU A 16 -13.58 -12.32 10.46
CA LEU A 16 -13.19 -11.07 11.14
C LEU A 16 -12.95 -11.28 12.63
N ASP A 17 -13.75 -12.13 13.28
CA ASP A 17 -13.59 -12.52 14.68
C ASP A 17 -12.27 -13.25 14.90
N ALA A 18 -11.90 -14.18 14.01
CA ALA A 18 -10.62 -14.85 14.06
C ALA A 18 -9.44 -13.89 13.87
N LEU A 19 -9.60 -12.82 13.09
CA LEU A 19 -8.56 -11.79 12.89
C LEU A 19 -8.35 -10.88 14.10
N ILE A 20 -9.40 -10.63 14.88
CA ILE A 20 -9.34 -9.78 16.09
C ILE A 20 -9.10 -10.60 17.36
N ALA A 21 -9.19 -11.92 17.28
CA ALA A 21 -8.82 -12.81 18.37
C ALA A 21 -7.34 -12.63 18.72
N ASP A 22 -6.99 -12.96 19.97
CA ASP A 22 -5.60 -12.95 20.44
C ASP A 22 -4.82 -14.09 19.79
N LEU A 23 -4.35 -13.84 18.58
CA LEU A 23 -3.55 -14.79 17.80
C LEU A 23 -2.08 -14.69 18.24
N PRO A 24 -1.38 -15.82 18.40
CA PRO A 24 0.05 -15.78 18.67
C PRO A 24 0.81 -15.23 17.45
N GLY A 25 1.19 -13.95 17.49
CA GLY A 25 1.99 -13.28 16.46
C GLY A 25 1.49 -11.88 16.10
N ARG A 26 2.10 -11.27 15.07
CA ARG A 26 1.67 -9.97 14.52
C ARG A 26 0.96 -10.19 13.19
N VAL A 27 -0.33 -9.87 13.14
CA VAL A 27 -1.13 -9.92 11.92
C VAL A 27 -1.05 -8.57 11.20
N VAL A 28 -0.75 -8.61 9.89
CA VAL A 28 -0.86 -7.48 8.99
C VAL A 28 -1.89 -7.85 7.93
N MET A 29 -2.92 -7.02 7.78
CA MET A 29 -3.95 -7.19 6.77
C MET A 29 -4.03 -5.96 5.86
N THR A 30 -4.41 -6.19 4.62
CA THR A 30 -4.67 -5.12 3.65
C THR A 30 -6.08 -5.28 3.08
N MET A 31 -6.74 -4.15 2.88
CA MET A 31 -8.09 -4.11 2.33
C MET A 31 -8.25 -2.88 1.44
N ARG A 32 -8.98 -3.02 0.34
CA ARG A 32 -9.31 -1.87 -0.52
C ARG A 32 -10.37 -1.01 0.17
N ALA A 33 -10.28 0.30 -0.01
CA ALA A 33 -11.20 1.28 0.56
C ALA A 33 -12.67 0.99 0.21
N ASP A 34 -12.93 0.47 -0.99
CA ASP A 34 -14.26 0.13 -1.49
C ASP A 34 -14.98 -0.91 -0.61
N PHE A 35 -14.24 -1.75 0.11
CA PHE A 35 -14.77 -2.77 1.02
C PHE A 35 -14.68 -2.36 2.50
N LEU A 36 -13.98 -1.26 2.80
CA LEU A 36 -13.79 -0.79 4.17
C LEU A 36 -15.12 -0.44 4.84
N GLY A 37 -16.05 0.21 4.13
CA GLY A 37 -17.37 0.52 4.68
C GLY A 37 -18.15 -0.73 5.11
N ASN A 38 -18.04 -1.82 4.35
CA ASN A 38 -18.68 -3.08 4.68
C ASN A 38 -18.03 -3.74 5.92
N ALA A 39 -16.70 -3.69 6.02
CA ALA A 39 -15.99 -4.20 7.19
C ALA A 39 -16.32 -3.39 8.47
N LEU A 40 -16.44 -2.07 8.36
CA LEU A 40 -16.81 -1.18 9.46
C LEU A 40 -18.27 -1.34 9.92
N SER A 41 -19.12 -1.97 9.11
CA SER A 41 -20.50 -2.30 9.53
C SER A 41 -20.54 -3.34 10.67
N TYR A 42 -19.48 -4.13 10.83
CA TYR A 42 -19.34 -5.08 11.93
C TYR A 42 -18.60 -4.44 13.10
N ARG A 43 -19.34 -4.17 14.18
CA ARG A 43 -18.88 -3.30 15.28
C ARG A 43 -17.63 -3.81 16.02
N PRO A 44 -17.52 -5.10 16.39
CA PRO A 44 -16.31 -5.62 17.04
C PRO A 44 -15.03 -5.40 16.22
N PHE A 45 -15.13 -5.56 14.90
CA PHE A 45 -14.01 -5.32 14.00
C PHE A 45 -13.70 -3.82 13.83
N ALA A 46 -14.73 -2.98 13.73
CA ALA A 46 -14.57 -1.53 13.63
C ALA A 46 -13.85 -0.93 14.86
N ASP A 47 -14.17 -1.42 16.07
CA ASP A 47 -13.57 -0.93 17.32
C ASP A 47 -12.07 -1.23 17.41
N VAL A 48 -11.63 -2.35 16.83
CA VAL A 48 -10.22 -2.73 16.73
C VAL A 48 -9.51 -1.90 15.65
N LEU A 49 -10.14 -1.76 14.48
CA LEU A 49 -9.54 -1.04 13.35
C LEU A 49 -9.32 0.44 13.64
N ASN A 50 -10.25 1.09 14.36
CA ASN A 50 -10.13 2.49 14.78
C ASN A 50 -8.88 2.81 15.61
N ARG A 51 -8.22 1.80 16.18
CA ARG A 51 -7.01 1.99 16.99
C ARG A 51 -5.73 1.91 16.15
N LYS A 52 -5.76 1.25 14.98
CA LYS A 52 -4.57 0.86 14.21
C LYS A 52 -4.86 0.69 12.71
N ASP A 53 -5.37 1.70 12.02
CA ASP A 53 -5.46 1.72 10.56
C ASP A 53 -4.37 2.58 9.91
N TYR A 54 -3.84 2.11 8.78
CA TYR A 54 -2.92 2.89 7.95
C TYR A 54 -3.52 3.06 6.55
N LYS A 55 -3.80 4.31 6.18
CA LYS A 55 -4.38 4.65 4.88
C LYS A 55 -3.27 4.81 3.86
N LEU A 56 -3.23 3.88 2.91
CA LEU A 56 -2.32 3.94 1.76
C LEU A 56 -2.92 4.85 0.68
N GLY A 57 -2.31 6.02 0.49
CA GLY A 57 -2.61 6.90 -0.64
C GLY A 57 -1.96 6.41 -1.94
N PRO A 58 -2.31 7.02 -3.10
CA PRO A 58 -1.52 6.83 -4.31
C PRO A 58 -0.08 7.30 -4.05
N MET A 59 0.88 6.63 -4.68
CA MET A 59 2.27 7.10 -4.67
C MET A 59 2.36 8.45 -5.37
N ASN A 60 3.36 9.26 -5.08
CA ASN A 60 3.66 10.42 -5.91
C ASN A 60 4.54 10.04 -7.11
N ARG A 61 4.87 11.01 -7.97
CA ARG A 61 5.66 10.78 -9.18
C ARG A 61 7.07 10.29 -8.83
N GLU A 62 7.69 10.85 -7.80
CA GLU A 62 9.03 10.49 -7.32
C GLU A 62 9.06 9.08 -6.73
N GLU A 63 8.04 8.71 -5.94
CA GLU A 63 7.87 7.38 -5.37
C GLU A 63 7.61 6.33 -6.47
N LEU A 64 6.89 6.69 -7.53
CA LEU A 64 6.75 5.82 -8.71
C LEU A 64 8.07 5.62 -9.45
N THR A 65 8.85 6.69 -9.63
CA THR A 65 10.21 6.59 -10.20
C THR A 65 11.07 5.65 -9.36
N ASP A 66 11.06 5.79 -8.04
CA ASP A 66 11.81 4.92 -7.12
C ASP A 66 11.38 3.45 -7.23
N VAL A 67 10.10 3.18 -7.42
CA VAL A 67 9.57 1.81 -7.60
C VAL A 67 10.05 1.18 -8.90
N ILE A 68 10.35 1.98 -9.92
CA ILE A 68 10.93 1.50 -11.18
C ILE A 68 12.44 1.30 -11.04
N VAL A 69 13.15 2.27 -10.44
CA VAL A 69 14.61 2.32 -10.40
C VAL A 69 15.23 1.36 -9.38
N LYS A 70 14.75 1.37 -8.13
CA LYS A 70 15.38 0.61 -7.02
C LYS A 70 15.46 -0.90 -7.24
N PRO A 71 14.43 -1.58 -7.81
CA PRO A 71 14.56 -3.00 -8.12
C PRO A 71 15.67 -3.32 -9.14
N ALA A 72 15.90 -2.44 -10.10
CA ALA A 72 16.93 -2.59 -11.13
C ALA A 72 18.34 -2.39 -10.52
N GLU A 73 18.51 -1.35 -9.70
CA GLU A 73 19.75 -1.11 -8.95
C GLU A 73 20.11 -2.30 -8.05
N GLY A 74 19.12 -2.88 -7.36
CA GLY A 74 19.30 -4.07 -6.53
C GLY A 74 19.75 -5.32 -7.30
N LEU A 75 19.52 -5.36 -8.61
CA LEU A 75 19.96 -6.42 -9.52
C LEU A 75 21.22 -6.04 -10.32
N GLY A 76 21.78 -4.85 -10.09
CA GLY A 76 22.95 -4.34 -10.82
C GLY A 76 22.68 -4.02 -12.28
N VAL A 77 21.42 -3.81 -12.67
CA VAL A 77 21.02 -3.47 -14.04
C VAL A 77 20.64 -1.99 -14.12
N GLY A 78 21.15 -1.30 -15.14
CA GLY A 78 20.83 0.09 -15.42
C GLY A 78 19.68 0.22 -16.40
N PHE A 79 19.01 1.37 -16.39
CA PHE A 79 18.05 1.74 -17.42
C PHE A 79 18.74 2.53 -18.54
N GLU A 80 18.22 2.40 -19.76
CA GLU A 80 18.53 3.31 -20.86
C GLU A 80 17.99 4.71 -20.54
N ALA A 81 18.68 5.75 -21.04
CA ALA A 81 18.26 7.13 -20.84
C ALA A 81 16.85 7.37 -21.41
N GLY A 82 15.95 7.97 -20.62
CA GLY A 82 14.57 8.25 -21.04
C GLY A 82 13.59 7.08 -20.90
N LEU A 83 14.06 5.86 -20.60
CA LEU A 83 13.19 4.69 -20.49
C LEU A 83 12.31 4.76 -19.23
N VAL A 84 12.85 5.26 -18.13
CA VAL A 84 12.13 5.42 -16.87
C VAL A 84 10.99 6.42 -17.03
N GLU A 85 11.25 7.55 -17.68
CA GLU A 85 10.26 8.58 -17.99
C GLU A 85 9.14 8.03 -18.86
N ARG A 86 9.48 7.23 -19.88
CA ARG A 86 8.48 6.62 -20.77
C ARG A 86 7.58 5.63 -20.04
N ILE A 87 8.16 4.76 -19.21
CA ILE A 87 7.40 3.81 -18.39
C ILE A 87 6.47 4.57 -17.43
N LEU A 88 6.97 5.64 -16.82
CA LEU A 88 6.21 6.46 -15.88
C LEU A 88 5.02 7.14 -16.57
N ASP A 89 5.23 7.71 -17.74
CA ASP A 89 4.17 8.36 -18.52
C ASP A 89 3.11 7.35 -18.99
N ASP A 90 3.49 6.13 -19.38
CA ASP A 90 2.57 5.04 -19.71
C ASP A 90 1.71 4.63 -18.49
N VAL A 91 2.30 4.54 -17.30
CA VAL A 91 1.58 4.19 -16.06
C VAL A 91 0.57 5.27 -15.66
N ILE A 92 0.94 6.55 -15.78
CA ILE A 92 0.09 7.69 -15.44
C ILE A 92 -1.04 7.87 -16.47
N SER A 93 -0.75 7.64 -17.75
CA SER A 93 -1.72 7.80 -18.85
C SER A 93 -2.73 6.65 -18.97
N SER A 94 -2.64 5.62 -18.14
CA SER A 94 -3.70 4.60 -18.08
C SER A 94 -5.02 5.17 -17.53
N PRO A 95 -6.19 4.89 -18.13
CA PRO A 95 -7.48 5.50 -17.74
C PRO A 95 -7.81 5.38 -16.25
N GLU A 96 -7.44 4.26 -15.63
CA GLU A 96 -7.62 3.99 -14.20
C GLU A 96 -6.73 4.84 -13.29
N ASN A 97 -5.54 5.25 -13.76
CA ASN A 97 -4.59 6.03 -12.98
C ASN A 97 -4.69 7.52 -13.24
N GLN A 98 -5.08 7.97 -14.43
CA GLN A 98 -5.28 9.39 -14.72
C GLN A 98 -6.12 10.07 -13.62
N SER A 99 -7.26 9.47 -13.22
CA SER A 99 -8.11 10.01 -12.15
C SER A 99 -7.42 10.15 -10.77
N LYS A 100 -6.36 9.38 -10.50
CA LYS A 100 -5.60 9.38 -9.25
C LYS A 100 -4.49 10.42 -9.23
N TYR A 101 -3.90 10.72 -10.41
CA TYR A 101 -2.75 11.60 -10.55
C TYR A 101 -3.07 12.97 -11.19
N SER A 102 -4.29 13.18 -11.72
CA SER A 102 -4.74 14.48 -12.24
C SER A 102 -5.08 15.51 -11.16
N ARG A 103 -5.10 15.12 -9.88
CA ARG A 103 -5.21 16.05 -8.75
C ARG A 103 -3.82 16.20 -8.16
N ASP A 104 -3.23 17.39 -8.25
CA ASP A 104 -1.92 17.72 -7.67
C ASP A 104 -1.88 17.32 -6.19
N PHE A 105 -1.42 16.11 -5.91
CA PHE A 105 -1.21 15.62 -4.57
C PHE A 105 0.21 16.03 -4.18
N THR A 106 0.36 17.23 -3.64
CA THR A 106 1.60 17.59 -2.94
C THR A 106 1.65 16.77 -1.66
N PRO A 107 2.58 15.81 -1.53
CA PRO A 107 2.66 15.00 -0.32
C PRO A 107 3.09 15.88 0.85
N PRO A 108 2.61 15.63 2.09
CA PRO A 108 3.32 16.14 3.24
C PRO A 108 4.74 15.56 3.22
N MET A 109 5.76 16.43 3.28
CA MET A 109 7.16 16.01 3.44
C MET A 109 7.24 14.93 4.51
N LYS A 110 7.85 13.78 4.20
CA LYS A 110 8.14 12.75 5.20
C LYS A 110 9.16 13.32 6.21
N THR A 111 8.71 13.93 7.30
CA THR A 111 9.49 14.03 8.54
C THR A 111 9.49 12.65 9.19
N GLY A 112 10.43 11.82 8.76
CA GLY A 112 10.69 10.50 9.33
C GLY A 112 12.13 10.14 9.03
N GLN A 113 12.96 10.21 10.07
CA GLN A 113 14.41 10.05 10.02
C GLN A 113 14.80 8.75 9.30
N VAL A 114 15.57 8.88 8.22
CA VAL A 114 16.38 7.77 7.70
C VAL A 114 17.63 7.72 8.58
N SER A 115 17.61 6.87 9.61
CA SER A 115 18.83 6.46 10.30
C SER A 115 19.61 5.54 9.36
N ASN A 116 20.36 6.15 8.44
CA ASN A 116 21.43 5.47 7.73
C ASN A 116 22.67 5.54 8.60
N GLN A 117 22.82 4.60 9.54
CA GLN A 117 24.13 4.24 10.06
C GLN A 117 24.40 2.79 9.65
N CYS A 118 24.95 2.64 8.46
CA CYS A 118 25.63 1.43 8.03
C CYS A 118 27.10 1.58 8.48
N PRO A 119 27.63 0.77 9.42
CA PRO A 119 29.05 0.77 9.70
C PRO A 119 29.72 -0.28 8.80
N LEU A 120 30.31 0.18 7.70
CA LEU A 120 31.44 -0.52 7.10
C LEU A 120 32.72 -0.05 7.82
N GLY A 121 33.50 -1.01 8.32
CA GLY A 121 34.90 -0.79 8.68
C GLY A 121 35.22 -0.96 10.17
N GLN A 122 35.50 -2.20 10.57
CA GLN A 122 36.84 -2.65 10.96
C GLN A 122 36.87 -4.19 11.02
#